data_AF-A0A9X2D2T9-F1
#
_entry.id   AF-A0A9X2D2T9-F1
#
_cell.length_a   1.000
_cell.length_b   1.000
_cell.length_c   1.000
_cell.angle_alpha   90.00
_cell.angle_beta   90.00
_cell.angle_gamma   90.00
#
_symmetry.space_group_name_H-M   'P 1'
#
loop_
_entity.id
_entity.type
_entity.pdbx_description
1 polymer ?
#
loop_
_entity_poly.entity_id
_entity_poly.type
_entity_poly.pdbx_seq_one_letter_code
_entity_poly.pdbx_strand_id
1 'polypeptide(L)'
;MKIRRGIIYFIGFFFLGIVAWTKKYIVPMATTDEVLSTLVLGAQDLFAIDFRLIRSVFVYGLIIPILLTLIFLKIERKIRSTGNRRLLTLTRFFPLLLIAFGLFALTKQFNLKEGLSYYYYMPQSGKDNFALLYHDPAKVKFKAAKPQSLIWIYVESLETTYSNEKIFGRDLLARLNALKIGQISFSQFEQVTGTEWTIAGLVASQCGIPLKLVSMFDTNRRFELIKHFLPRA
;
A
#
# COMPACT_ATOMS: atom_id res chain seq x y z
N MET A 1 -35.49 -22.90 -9.12
CA MET A 1 -34.14 -23.41 -9.51
C MET A 1 -33.23 -22.38 -10.19
N LYS A 2 -33.74 -21.47 -11.03
CA LYS A 2 -32.92 -20.46 -11.77
C LYS A 2 -32.19 -19.45 -10.86
N ILE A 3 -32.87 -18.95 -9.81
CA ILE A 3 -32.31 -17.95 -8.88
C ILE A 3 -31.13 -18.53 -8.09
N ARG A 4 -31.28 -19.75 -7.54
CA ARG A 4 -30.22 -20.44 -6.78
C ARG A 4 -28.93 -20.59 -7.59
N ARG A 5 -29.03 -20.86 -8.90
CA ARG A 5 -27.83 -20.99 -9.76
C ARG A 5 -27.16 -19.66 -10.08
N GLY A 6 -27.95 -18.61 -10.30
CA GLY A 6 -27.40 -17.26 -10.49
C GLY A 6 -26.56 -16.81 -9.31
N ILE A 7 -27.02 -17.08 -8.07
CA ILE A 7 -26.30 -16.76 -6.84
C ILE A 7 -24.94 -17.46 -6.79
N ILE A 8 -24.86 -18.74 -7.15
CA ILE A 8 -23.59 -19.51 -7.10
C ILE A 8 -22.59 -18.96 -8.12
N TYR A 9 -23.03 -18.64 -9.34
CA TYR A 9 -22.17 -17.99 -10.34
C TYR A 9 -21.69 -16.62 -9.87
N PHE A 10 -22.60 -15.82 -9.29
CA PHE A 10 -22.26 -14.51 -8.76
C PHE A 10 -21.20 -14.59 -7.67
N ILE A 11 -21.33 -15.50 -6.70
CA ILE A 11 -20.34 -15.68 -5.63
C ILE A 11 -18.96 -16.04 -6.21
N GLY A 12 -18.90 -16.95 -7.19
CA GLY A 12 -17.62 -17.32 -7.83
C GLY A 12 -16.97 -16.16 -8.57
N PHE A 13 -17.74 -15.42 -9.37
CA PHE A 13 -17.23 -14.25 -10.08
C PHE A 13 -16.93 -13.08 -9.15
N PHE A 14 -17.66 -12.94 -8.03
CA PHE A 14 -17.39 -11.95 -6.99
C PHE A 14 -15.99 -12.16 -6.42
N PHE A 15 -15.65 -13.39 -6.02
CA PHE A 15 -14.31 -13.69 -5.49
C PHE A 15 -13.21 -13.40 -6.51
N LEU A 16 -13.39 -13.79 -7.77
CA LEU A 16 -12.43 -13.46 -8.83
C LEU A 16 -12.35 -11.96 -9.11
N GLY A 17 -13.47 -11.26 -9.04
CA GLY A 17 -13.56 -9.82 -9.19
C GLY A 17 -12.77 -9.09 -8.10
N ILE A 18 -12.90 -9.52 -6.85
CA ILE A 18 -12.11 -9.01 -5.72
C ILE A 18 -10.62 -9.29 -5.91
N VAL A 19 -10.23 -10.50 -6.31
CA VAL A 19 -8.81 -10.83 -6.61
C VAL A 19 -8.25 -9.95 -7.73
N ALA A 20 -9.01 -9.75 -8.81
CA ALA A 20 -8.57 -8.91 -9.92
C ALA A 20 -8.47 -7.43 -9.51
N TRP A 21 -9.41 -6.96 -8.67
CA TRP A 21 -9.39 -5.62 -8.14
C TRP A 21 -8.17 -5.38 -7.24
N THR A 22 -7.91 -6.28 -6.30
CA THR A 22 -6.75 -6.15 -5.40
C THR A 22 -5.43 -6.22 -6.16
N LYS A 23 -5.28 -7.11 -7.13
CA LYS A 23 -4.08 -7.15 -7.99
C LYS A 23 -3.84 -5.87 -8.79
N LYS A 24 -4.90 -5.16 -9.16
CA LYS A 24 -4.80 -3.96 -10.00
C LYS A 24 -4.61 -2.68 -9.20
N TYR A 25 -5.28 -2.56 -8.05
CA TYR A 25 -5.33 -1.32 -7.29
C TYR A 25 -4.62 -1.38 -5.95
N ILE A 26 -4.39 -2.57 -5.38
CA ILE A 26 -3.76 -2.71 -4.06
C ILE A 26 -2.30 -3.18 -4.20
N VAL A 27 -2.05 -4.28 -4.91
CA VAL A 27 -0.71 -4.88 -5.04
C VAL A 27 0.33 -3.94 -5.68
N PRO A 28 0.03 -3.13 -6.70
CA PRO A 28 1.02 -2.22 -7.26
C PRO A 28 1.34 -1.03 -6.34
N MET A 29 0.51 -0.79 -5.32
CA MET A 29 0.63 0.33 -4.39
C MET A 29 1.20 -0.08 -3.02
N ALA A 30 1.43 -1.37 -2.80
CA ALA A 30 1.84 -1.92 -1.52
C ALA A 30 2.70 -3.16 -1.74
N THR A 31 3.86 -3.24 -1.09
CA THR A 31 4.48 -4.53 -0.83
C THR A 31 3.50 -5.38 0.00
N THR A 32 3.50 -6.70 -0.15
CA THR A 32 2.48 -7.60 0.43
C THR A 32 2.28 -7.44 1.94
N ASP A 33 3.30 -6.98 2.65
CA ASP A 33 3.29 -6.75 4.10
C ASP A 33 2.55 -5.45 4.47
N GLU A 34 2.58 -4.45 3.60
CA GLU A 34 1.85 -3.19 3.77
C GLU A 34 0.35 -3.39 3.52
N VAL A 35 -0.05 -4.33 2.63
CA VAL A 35 -1.45 -4.74 2.35
C VAL A 35 -2.24 -5.02 3.63
N LEU A 36 -1.53 -5.53 4.61
CA LEU A 36 -2.09 -5.92 5.88
C LEU A 36 -2.09 -4.80 6.92
N SER A 37 -1.03 -3.97 6.92
CA SER A 37 -0.83 -2.92 7.91
C SER A 37 -1.99 -1.94 7.95
N THR A 38 -2.51 -1.57 6.78
CA THR A 38 -3.59 -0.58 6.67
C THR A 38 -4.97 -1.21 6.85
N LEU A 39 -5.14 -2.51 6.58
CA LEU A 39 -6.36 -3.24 6.93
C LEU A 39 -6.55 -3.29 8.46
N VAL A 40 -5.45 -3.32 9.22
CA VAL A 40 -5.42 -3.37 10.69
C VAL A 40 -5.39 -1.96 11.33
N LEU A 41 -4.71 -0.99 10.72
CA LEU A 41 -4.50 0.36 11.31
C LEU A 41 -5.63 1.37 11.08
N GLY A 42 -6.69 1.03 10.35
CA GLY A 42 -7.95 1.74 10.49
C GLY A 42 -8.69 2.02 9.20
N ALA A 43 -9.93 1.52 9.17
CA ALA A 43 -10.96 1.91 8.22
C ALA A 43 -11.33 3.42 8.27
N GLN A 44 -10.80 4.20 9.22
CA GLN A 44 -11.13 5.62 9.39
C GLN A 44 -10.56 6.50 8.27
N ASP A 45 -9.33 6.25 7.80
CA ASP A 45 -8.74 6.95 6.63
C ASP A 45 -9.26 6.39 5.29
N LEU A 46 -9.88 5.20 5.31
CA LEU A 46 -10.52 4.54 4.17
C LEU A 46 -11.80 5.26 3.72
N PHE A 47 -12.41 6.10 4.56
CA PHE A 47 -13.59 6.88 4.16
C PHE A 47 -13.23 8.20 3.46
N ALA A 48 -11.97 8.64 3.53
CA ALA A 48 -11.46 9.79 2.78
C ALA A 48 -11.02 9.41 1.34
N ILE A 49 -11.50 8.29 0.80
CA ILE A 49 -11.06 7.71 -0.47
C ILE A 49 -11.47 8.56 -1.68
N ASP A 50 -10.54 8.69 -2.64
CA ASP A 50 -10.77 9.11 -4.02
C ASP A 50 -11.98 8.34 -4.61
N PHE A 51 -13.03 9.05 -5.02
CA PHE A 51 -14.24 8.49 -5.64
C PHE A 51 -13.95 7.43 -6.71
N ARG A 52 -12.78 7.50 -7.38
CA ARG A 52 -12.32 6.50 -8.35
C ARG A 52 -12.11 5.11 -7.75
N LEU A 53 -11.52 5.02 -6.56
CA LEU A 53 -11.24 3.73 -5.92
C LEU A 53 -12.54 3.10 -5.39
N ILE A 54 -13.44 3.87 -4.75
CA ILE A 54 -14.77 3.40 -4.37
C ILE A 54 -15.53 2.90 -5.61
N ARG A 55 -15.56 3.68 -6.69
CA ARG A 55 -16.18 3.27 -7.96
C ARG A 55 -15.58 1.97 -8.49
N SER A 56 -14.27 1.80 -8.39
CA SER A 56 -13.60 0.59 -8.88
C SER A 56 -13.99 -0.66 -8.08
N VAL A 57 -14.18 -0.57 -6.76
CA VAL A 57 -14.71 -1.70 -5.95
C VAL A 57 -16.08 -2.11 -6.44
N PHE A 58 -16.97 -1.14 -6.68
CA PHE A 58 -18.32 -1.44 -7.19
C PHE A 58 -18.29 -2.05 -8.60
N VAL A 59 -17.39 -1.60 -9.47
CA VAL A 59 -17.24 -2.15 -10.83
C VAL A 59 -16.75 -3.61 -10.78
N TYR A 60 -15.69 -3.88 -10.05
CA TYR A 60 -15.07 -5.21 -10.00
C TYR A 60 -15.79 -6.19 -9.06
N GLY A 61 -16.42 -5.69 -8.00
CA GLY A 61 -17.16 -6.48 -7.02
C GLY A 61 -18.63 -6.71 -7.39
N LEU A 62 -19.30 -5.79 -8.07
CA LEU A 62 -20.73 -5.94 -8.40
C LEU A 62 -20.99 -5.99 -9.90
N ILE A 63 -20.58 -4.97 -10.66
CA ILE A 63 -20.99 -4.82 -12.06
C ILE A 63 -20.45 -5.96 -12.93
N ILE A 64 -19.13 -6.21 -12.88
CA ILE A 64 -18.48 -7.27 -13.67
C ILE A 64 -19.02 -8.66 -13.28
N PRO A 65 -19.11 -9.03 -11.98
CA PRO A 65 -19.69 -10.32 -11.58
C PRO A 65 -21.14 -10.52 -12.00
N ILE A 66 -21.98 -9.47 -11.94
CA ILE A 66 -23.37 -9.53 -12.42
C ILE A 66 -23.39 -9.80 -13.93
N LEU A 67 -22.61 -9.06 -14.72
CA LEU A 67 -22.56 -9.25 -16.17
C LEU A 67 -22.09 -10.65 -16.56
N LEU A 68 -21.02 -11.16 -15.93
CA LEU A 68 -20.51 -12.50 -16.16
C LEU A 68 -21.53 -13.57 -15.77
N THR A 69 -22.23 -13.38 -14.65
CA THR A 69 -23.32 -14.27 -14.22
C THR A 69 -24.44 -14.34 -15.26
N LEU A 70 -24.86 -13.20 -15.80
CA LEU A 70 -25.90 -13.15 -16.83
C LEU A 70 -25.48 -13.84 -18.13
N ILE A 71 -24.22 -13.67 -18.55
CA ILE A 71 -23.66 -14.34 -19.74
C ILE A 71 -23.63 -15.85 -19.54
N PHE A 72 -23.10 -16.34 -18.41
CA PHE A 72 -23.01 -17.77 -18.14
C PHE A 72 -24.38 -18.44 -17.97
N LEU A 73 -25.37 -17.75 -17.41
CA LEU A 73 -26.75 -18.25 -17.37
C LEU A 73 -27.36 -18.37 -18.78
N LYS A 74 -27.03 -17.47 -19.72
CA LYS A 74 -27.48 -17.58 -21.13
C LYS A 74 -26.81 -18.77 -21.84
N ILE A 75 -25.50 -18.93 -21.67
CA ILE A 75 -24.75 -20.07 -22.24
C ILE A 75 -25.33 -21.40 -21.74
N GLU A 76 -25.56 -21.50 -20.44
CA GLU A 76 -26.12 -22.69 -19.82
C GLU A 76 -27.53 -23.02 -20.33
N ARG A 77 -28.39 -22.00 -20.57
CA ARG A 77 -29.70 -22.21 -21.19
C ARG A 77 -29.58 -22.77 -22.61
N LYS A 78 -28.66 -22.23 -23.40
CA LYS A 78 -28.40 -22.71 -24.77
C LYS A 78 -27.95 -24.17 -24.75
N ILE A 79 -27.00 -24.52 -23.88
CA ILE A 79 -26.51 -25.90 -23.72
C ILE A 79 -27.63 -26.86 -23.30
N ARG A 80 -28.50 -26.44 -22.38
CA ARG A 80 -29.66 -27.24 -21.95
C ARG A 80 -30.64 -27.49 -23.09
N SER A 81 -30.85 -26.53 -24.00
CA SER A 81 -31.71 -26.71 -25.17
C SER A 81 -31.16 -27.71 -26.19
N THR A 82 -29.84 -27.90 -26.25
CA THR A 82 -29.19 -28.84 -27.18
C THR A 82 -29.30 -30.31 -26.73
N GLY A 83 -29.67 -30.59 -25.47
CA GLY A 83 -29.90 -31.95 -24.96
C GLY A 83 -28.66 -32.85 -24.81
N ASN A 84 -27.44 -32.32 -25.03
CA ASN A 84 -26.21 -33.11 -24.95
C ASN A 84 -25.86 -33.47 -23.49
N ARG A 85 -26.01 -34.76 -23.13
CA ARG A 85 -25.79 -35.28 -21.77
C ARG A 85 -24.40 -34.95 -21.20
N ARG A 86 -23.34 -34.94 -22.02
CA ARG A 86 -21.97 -34.63 -21.55
C ARG A 86 -21.85 -33.17 -21.11
N LEU A 87 -22.35 -32.23 -21.92
CA LEU A 87 -22.33 -30.80 -21.58
C LEU A 87 -23.28 -30.45 -20.42
N LEU A 88 -24.40 -31.15 -20.29
CA LEU A 88 -25.30 -31.04 -19.15
C LEU A 88 -24.62 -31.42 -17.83
N THR A 89 -23.79 -32.46 -17.82
CA THR A 89 -23.01 -32.84 -16.64
C THR A 89 -21.93 -31.80 -16.31
N LEU A 90 -21.22 -31.29 -17.32
CA LEU A 90 -20.18 -30.25 -17.12
C LEU A 90 -20.76 -28.95 -16.52
N THR A 91 -21.88 -28.47 -17.06
CA THR A 91 -22.59 -27.28 -16.53
C THR A 91 -23.16 -27.51 -15.13
N ARG A 92 -23.24 -28.75 -14.64
CA ARG A 92 -23.65 -29.05 -13.26
C ARG A 92 -22.60 -28.65 -12.24
N PHE A 93 -21.34 -28.99 -12.49
CA PHE A 93 -20.22 -28.85 -11.55
C PHE A 93 -19.45 -27.54 -11.72
N PHE A 94 -19.46 -26.96 -12.92
CA PHE A 94 -18.73 -25.73 -13.24
C PHE A 94 -18.90 -24.57 -12.22
N PRO A 95 -20.11 -24.18 -11.78
CA PRO A 95 -20.26 -23.06 -10.85
C PRO A 95 -19.66 -23.34 -9.46
N LEU A 96 -19.59 -24.61 -9.03
CA LEU A 96 -18.92 -24.99 -7.79
C LEU A 96 -17.40 -24.92 -7.93
N LEU A 97 -16.87 -25.38 -9.07
CA LEU A 97 -15.45 -25.25 -9.40
C LEU A 97 -15.03 -23.78 -9.47
N LEU A 98 -15.90 -22.89 -9.98
CA LEU A 98 -15.65 -21.45 -10.03
C LEU A 98 -15.50 -20.85 -8.62
N ILE A 99 -16.35 -21.23 -7.67
CA ILE A 99 -16.23 -20.80 -6.27
C ILE A 99 -14.94 -21.34 -5.66
N ALA A 100 -14.65 -22.64 -5.83
CA ALA A 100 -13.44 -23.25 -5.30
C ALA A 100 -12.17 -22.56 -5.84
N PHE A 101 -12.14 -22.25 -7.14
CA PHE A 101 -11.05 -21.53 -7.78
C PHE A 101 -10.94 -20.08 -7.28
N GLY A 102 -12.06 -19.37 -7.14
CA GLY A 102 -12.09 -18.02 -6.57
C GLY A 102 -11.56 -17.96 -5.14
N LEU A 103 -11.98 -18.90 -4.29
CA LEU A 103 -11.48 -19.04 -2.91
C LEU A 103 -10.00 -19.41 -2.87
N PHE A 104 -9.55 -20.33 -3.74
CA PHE A 104 -8.14 -20.67 -3.86
C PHE A 104 -7.30 -19.45 -4.27
N ALA A 105 -7.76 -18.68 -5.25
CA ALA A 105 -7.09 -17.46 -5.68
C ALA A 105 -7.02 -16.42 -4.55
N LEU A 106 -8.09 -16.25 -3.76
CA LEU A 106 -8.10 -15.37 -2.59
C LEU A 106 -7.09 -15.81 -1.53
N THR A 107 -7.05 -17.09 -1.19
CA THR A 107 -6.12 -17.60 -0.15
C THR A 107 -4.66 -17.43 -0.57
N LYS A 108 -4.34 -17.60 -1.86
CA LYS A 108 -3.01 -17.31 -2.41
C LYS A 108 -2.71 -15.82 -2.43
N GLN A 109 -3.69 -14.99 -2.78
CA GLN A 109 -3.50 -13.54 -2.91
C GLN A 109 -3.27 -12.84 -1.57
N PHE A 110 -4.01 -13.24 -0.54
CA PHE A 110 -3.97 -12.59 0.77
C PHE A 110 -3.06 -13.29 1.78
N ASN A 111 -2.36 -14.35 1.35
CA ASN A 111 -1.51 -15.22 2.16
C ASN A 111 -1.95 -15.21 3.64
N LEU A 112 -3.18 -15.69 3.89
CA LEU A 112 -3.95 -15.39 5.12
C LEU A 112 -3.17 -15.64 6.43
N LYS A 113 -2.14 -16.49 6.36
CA LYS A 113 -1.22 -16.80 7.46
C LYS A 113 -0.32 -15.62 7.84
N GLU A 114 0.21 -14.88 6.86
CA GLU A 114 0.92 -13.60 7.06
C GLU A 114 -0.07 -12.52 7.52
N GLY A 115 -1.27 -12.52 6.89
CA GLY A 115 -2.54 -11.95 7.36
C GLY A 115 -2.72 -11.89 8.87
N LEU A 116 -2.85 -13.10 9.40
CA LEU A 116 -3.14 -13.37 10.79
C LEU A 116 -1.92 -13.18 11.69
N SER A 117 -0.72 -13.54 11.23
CA SER A 117 0.50 -13.37 12.03
C SER A 117 0.75 -11.91 12.32
N TYR A 118 0.68 -11.02 11.33
CA TYR A 118 0.85 -9.59 11.54
C TYR A 118 -0.26 -8.99 12.43
N TYR A 119 -1.52 -9.42 12.32
CA TYR A 119 -2.57 -9.00 13.25
C TYR A 119 -2.28 -9.48 14.69
N TYR A 120 -1.70 -10.67 14.85
CA TYR A 120 -1.32 -11.23 16.14
C TYR A 120 -0.05 -10.61 16.73
N TYR A 121 0.89 -10.19 15.87
CA TYR A 121 2.17 -9.57 16.25
C TYR A 121 2.09 -8.04 16.30
N MET A 122 1.03 -7.44 15.75
CA MET A 122 0.68 -6.04 15.99
C MET A 122 0.22 -5.91 17.43
N PRO A 123 0.97 -5.18 18.29
CA PRO A 123 0.54 -4.96 19.65
C PRO A 123 -0.66 -4.01 19.63
N GLN A 124 -1.88 -4.56 19.58
CA GLN A 124 -3.13 -3.83 19.86
C GLN A 124 -3.21 -3.36 21.34
N SER A 125 -2.16 -3.60 22.12
CA SER A 125 -2.04 -3.29 23.55
C SER A 125 -0.59 -3.06 23.99
N GLY A 126 0.32 -2.76 23.05
CA GLY A 126 1.68 -2.38 23.41
C GLY A 126 1.67 -1.06 24.18
N LYS A 127 2.48 -0.94 25.24
CA LYS A 127 2.72 0.37 25.86
C LYS A 127 3.12 1.35 24.75
N ASP A 128 2.58 2.56 24.81
CA ASP A 128 3.00 3.63 23.93
C ASP A 128 4.49 3.92 24.19
N ASN A 129 5.35 3.30 23.38
CA ASN A 129 6.80 3.45 23.51
C ASN A 129 7.23 4.88 23.19
N PHE A 130 6.47 5.63 22.39
CA PHE A 130 6.73 7.05 22.20
C PHE A 130 6.47 7.80 23.51
N ALA A 131 5.34 7.59 24.16
CA ALA A 131 5.06 8.21 25.46
C ALA A 131 6.08 7.80 26.55
N LEU A 132 6.59 6.56 26.50
CA LEU A 132 7.63 6.10 27.44
C LEU A 132 9.00 6.76 27.19
N LEU A 133 9.37 7.03 25.94
CA LEU A 133 10.67 7.58 25.56
C LEU A 133 10.64 9.11 25.37
N TYR A 134 9.46 9.72 25.37
CA TYR A 134 9.32 11.15 25.18
C TYR A 134 9.83 11.92 26.40
N HIS A 135 10.83 12.76 26.17
CA HIS A 135 11.32 13.72 27.16
C HIS A 135 10.85 15.13 26.80
N ASP A 136 10.08 15.74 27.70
CA ASP A 136 9.60 17.11 27.55
C ASP A 136 10.78 18.09 27.44
N PRO A 137 10.97 18.77 26.29
CA PRO A 137 12.09 19.69 26.08
C PRO A 137 12.14 20.82 27.11
N ALA A 138 10.99 21.27 27.64
CA ALA A 138 10.94 22.30 28.66
C ALA A 138 11.54 21.86 30.01
N LYS A 139 11.63 20.54 30.23
CA LYS A 139 12.22 19.93 31.44
C LYS A 139 13.68 19.51 31.24
N VAL A 140 14.17 19.49 30.00
CA VAL A 140 15.56 19.14 29.69
C VAL A 140 16.46 20.37 29.87
N LYS A 141 17.31 20.35 30.91
CA LYS A 141 18.34 21.38 31.10
C LYS A 141 19.61 21.00 30.34
N PHE A 142 19.77 21.55 29.15
CA PHE A 142 21.00 21.40 28.36
C PHE A 142 21.83 22.69 28.40
N LYS A 143 23.11 22.59 28.77
CA LYS A 143 24.06 23.71 28.69
C LYS A 143 25.29 23.25 27.91
N ALA A 144 25.37 23.64 26.65
CA ALA A 144 26.55 23.41 25.83
C ALA A 144 27.75 24.13 26.45
N ALA A 145 28.87 23.43 26.66
CA ALA A 145 30.09 24.03 27.20
C ALA A 145 30.65 25.13 26.28
N LYS A 146 30.42 25.01 24.97
CA LYS A 146 30.78 25.99 23.94
C LYS A 146 29.73 25.97 22.83
N PRO A 147 28.72 26.85 22.87
CA PRO A 147 27.68 26.86 21.84
C PRO A 147 28.29 27.23 20.49
N GLN A 148 27.93 26.47 19.46
CA GLN A 148 28.31 26.73 18.07
C GLN A 148 27.04 26.99 17.26
N SER A 149 27.15 27.83 16.24
CA SER A 149 26.10 27.97 15.24
C SER A 149 26.00 26.69 14.41
N LEU A 150 24.79 26.17 14.24
CA LEU A 150 24.51 25.03 13.37
C LEU A 150 23.88 25.55 12.07
N ILE A 151 24.53 25.24 10.95
CA ILE A 151 23.97 25.46 9.61
C ILE A 151 23.58 24.09 9.06
N TRP A 152 22.30 23.92 8.77
CA TRP A 152 21.76 22.69 8.19
C TRP A 152 21.30 22.97 6.76
N ILE A 153 21.80 22.18 5.80
CA ILE A 153 21.45 22.32 4.39
C ILE A 153 20.81 21.01 3.92
N TYR A 154 19.54 21.07 3.52
CA TYR A 154 18.88 20.01 2.79
C TYR A 154 19.04 20.26 1.29
N VAL A 155 19.41 19.22 0.55
CA VAL A 155 19.47 19.27 -0.91
C VAL A 155 18.35 18.40 -1.44
N GLU A 156 17.32 19.04 -1.99
CA GLU A 156 16.12 18.37 -2.49
C GLU A 156 16.46 17.34 -3.56
N SER A 157 15.88 16.14 -3.42
CA SER A 157 16.02 15.04 -4.40
C SER A 157 17.47 14.66 -4.76
N LEU A 158 18.44 14.89 -3.86
CA LEU A 158 19.83 14.53 -4.10
C LEU A 158 20.09 13.05 -3.79
N GLU A 159 20.65 12.32 -4.77
CA GLU A 159 21.02 10.92 -4.62
C GLU A 159 22.50 10.68 -4.96
N THR A 160 23.11 9.68 -4.31
CA THR A 160 24.51 9.27 -4.57
C THR A 160 24.70 8.72 -5.98
N THR A 161 23.64 8.21 -6.60
CA THR A 161 23.63 7.70 -7.99
C THR A 161 24.10 8.74 -9.00
N TYR A 162 23.94 10.04 -8.73
CA TYR A 162 24.44 11.11 -9.62
C TYR A 162 25.97 11.14 -9.76
N SER A 163 26.71 10.42 -8.91
CA SER A 163 28.15 10.21 -9.10
C SER A 163 28.49 9.06 -10.05
N ASN A 164 27.49 8.32 -10.58
CA ASN A 164 27.72 7.15 -11.40
C ASN A 164 28.09 7.52 -12.85
N GLU A 165 29.37 7.49 -13.16
CA GLU A 165 29.91 7.82 -14.48
C GLU A 165 29.43 6.87 -15.60
N LYS A 166 29.06 5.63 -15.27
CA LYS A 166 28.52 4.69 -16.28
C LYS A 166 27.12 5.11 -16.75
N ILE A 167 26.35 5.78 -15.89
CA ILE A 167 25.00 6.25 -16.21
C ILE A 167 25.07 7.65 -16.82
N PHE A 168 25.86 8.55 -16.22
CA PHE A 168 25.85 9.98 -16.55
C PHE A 168 27.04 10.45 -17.39
N GLY A 169 27.99 9.56 -17.71
CA GLY A 169 29.21 9.87 -18.47
C GLY A 169 30.28 10.66 -17.70
N ARG A 170 29.97 11.08 -16.46
CA ARG A 170 30.84 11.81 -15.52
C ARG A 170 30.22 11.84 -14.13
N ASP A 171 31.02 12.15 -13.11
CA ASP A 171 30.52 12.42 -11.75
C ASP A 171 29.86 13.82 -11.69
N LEU A 172 28.52 13.86 -11.59
CA LEU A 172 27.78 15.11 -11.46
C LEU A 172 27.92 15.76 -10.08
N LEU A 173 28.38 15.00 -9.08
CA LEU A 173 28.58 15.46 -7.71
C LEU A 173 30.06 15.73 -7.39
N ALA A 174 30.96 15.74 -8.38
CA ALA A 174 32.40 15.87 -8.18
C ALA A 174 32.81 16.99 -7.21
N ARG A 175 32.18 18.18 -7.32
CA ARG A 175 32.44 19.31 -6.41
C ARG A 175 32.02 19.02 -4.98
N LEU A 176 30.86 18.39 -4.79
CA LEU A 176 30.38 18.00 -3.47
C LEU A 176 31.23 16.87 -2.88
N ASN A 177 31.67 15.93 -3.72
CA ASN A 177 32.55 14.84 -3.33
C ASN A 177 33.93 15.36 -2.89
N ALA A 178 34.46 16.39 -3.55
CA ALA A 178 35.70 17.06 -3.11
C ALA A 178 35.59 17.69 -1.71
N LEU A 179 34.41 18.24 -1.35
CA LEU A 179 34.17 18.81 -0.03
C LEU A 179 34.10 17.76 1.09
N LYS A 180 33.89 16.49 0.78
CA LYS A 180 33.86 15.40 1.77
C LYS A 180 35.26 15.05 2.30
N ILE A 181 36.32 15.43 1.59
CA ILE A 181 37.71 15.09 1.96
C ILE A 181 38.05 15.75 3.30
N GLY A 182 38.42 14.94 4.30
CA GLY A 182 38.72 15.41 5.65
C GLY A 182 37.50 15.79 6.50
N GLN A 183 36.29 15.47 6.03
CA GLN A 183 35.03 15.67 6.75
C GLN A 183 34.40 14.33 7.13
N ILE A 184 33.42 14.36 8.03
CA ILE A 184 32.60 13.19 8.35
C ILE A 184 31.57 13.00 7.24
N SER A 185 31.60 11.84 6.60
CA SER A 185 30.65 11.45 5.55
C SER A 185 30.16 10.03 5.80
N PHE A 186 28.87 9.80 5.58
CA PHE A 186 28.24 8.50 5.70
C PHE A 186 28.03 7.91 4.30
N SER A 187 28.70 6.79 4.00
CA SER A 187 28.57 6.10 2.71
C SER A 187 27.29 5.25 2.62
N GLN A 188 26.75 4.85 3.76
CA GLN A 188 25.53 4.04 3.89
C GLN A 188 24.46 4.85 4.64
N PHE A 189 24.05 5.95 4.04
CA PHE A 189 22.91 6.73 4.52
C PHE A 189 21.67 6.33 3.72
N GLU A 190 20.73 5.68 4.38
CA GLU A 190 19.48 5.23 3.78
C GLU A 190 18.30 5.94 4.44
N GLN A 191 17.29 6.25 3.63
CA GLN A 191 16.03 6.77 4.15
C GLN A 191 15.23 5.61 4.75
N VAL A 192 14.58 5.88 5.88
CA VAL A 192 13.63 4.92 6.46
C VAL A 192 12.43 4.83 5.53
N THR A 193 11.93 3.62 5.28
CA THR A 193 10.76 3.39 4.43
C THR A 193 9.55 4.23 4.88
N GLY A 194 8.87 4.88 3.94
CA GLY A 194 7.76 5.81 4.17
C GLY A 194 8.19 7.26 4.45
N THR A 195 9.49 7.57 4.38
CA THR A 195 10.05 8.92 4.58
C THR A 195 10.64 9.56 3.32
N GLU A 196 10.33 9.01 2.15
CA GLU A 196 10.99 9.31 0.87
C GLU A 196 10.56 10.65 0.23
N TRP A 197 9.63 11.37 0.85
CA TRP A 197 9.12 12.65 0.37
C TRP A 197 9.51 13.79 1.31
N THR A 198 9.64 15.00 0.76
CA THR A 198 10.31 16.14 1.40
C THR A 198 9.96 16.33 2.87
N ILE A 199 8.66 16.44 3.20
CA ILE A 199 8.24 16.71 4.58
C ILE A 199 8.48 15.50 5.49
N ALA A 200 8.26 14.26 5.03
CA ALA A 200 8.52 13.10 5.87
C ALA A 200 10.01 12.89 6.13
N GLY A 201 10.87 13.17 5.14
CA GLY A 201 12.32 13.19 5.33
C GLY A 201 12.78 14.28 6.31
N LEU A 202 12.17 15.47 6.25
CA LEU A 202 12.43 16.54 7.23
C LEU A 202 12.06 16.12 8.65
N VAL A 203 10.86 15.58 8.87
CA VAL A 203 10.44 15.14 10.21
C VAL A 203 11.29 13.96 10.70
N ALA A 204 11.58 12.98 9.84
CA ALA A 204 12.44 11.86 10.20
C ALA A 204 13.85 12.31 10.62
N SER A 205 14.45 13.23 9.86
CA SER A 205 15.81 13.72 10.16
C SER A 205 15.89 14.68 11.35
N GLN A 206 14.85 15.50 11.60
CA GLN A 206 14.86 16.48 12.68
C GLN A 206 14.32 15.93 14.00
N CYS A 207 13.30 15.08 13.94
CA CYS A 207 12.63 14.55 15.12
C CYS A 207 13.05 13.11 15.45
N GLY A 208 13.78 12.43 14.56
CA GLY A 208 14.19 11.04 14.75
C GLY A 208 13.04 10.03 14.69
N ILE A 209 11.89 10.44 14.15
CA ILE A 209 10.65 9.65 14.09
C ILE A 209 9.99 9.83 12.72
N PRO A 210 9.37 8.79 12.13
CA PRO A 210 8.66 8.95 10.86
C PRO A 210 7.41 9.81 11.04
N LEU A 211 7.12 10.69 10.07
CA LEU A 211 5.92 11.55 10.10
C LEU A 211 4.62 10.74 10.14
N LYS A 212 4.56 9.66 9.37
CA LYS A 212 3.44 8.71 9.37
C LYS A 212 4.02 7.31 9.36
N LEU A 213 3.47 6.43 10.20
CA LEU A 213 3.74 4.99 10.08
C LEU A 213 3.29 4.56 8.68
N VAL A 214 4.14 3.81 7.98
CA VAL A 214 3.98 3.36 6.59
C VAL A 214 2.51 3.08 6.27
N SER A 215 1.92 3.92 5.42
CA SER A 215 0.51 3.83 5.01
C SER A 215 0.46 3.66 3.49
N MET A 216 -0.28 2.66 3.04
CA MET A 216 -0.47 2.23 1.64
C MET A 216 -0.81 3.27 0.58
N PHE A 217 -1.22 4.45 0.98
CA PHE A 217 -1.81 5.40 0.05
C PHE A 217 -0.73 6.33 -0.46
N ASP A 218 -0.70 6.55 -1.77
CA ASP A 218 0.07 7.60 -2.45
C ASP A 218 -0.36 8.96 -1.87
N THR A 219 0.30 9.31 -0.76
CA THR A 219 0.00 10.48 0.06
C THR A 219 0.57 11.74 -0.55
N ASN A 220 1.61 11.62 -1.39
CA ASN A 220 2.20 12.72 -2.15
C ASN A 220 1.12 13.50 -2.90
N ARG A 221 0.20 12.78 -3.56
CA ARG A 221 -0.90 13.39 -4.30
C ARG A 221 -1.94 14.11 -3.45
N ARG A 222 -2.02 13.80 -2.14
CA ARG A 222 -2.92 14.49 -1.20
C ARG A 222 -2.28 15.74 -0.61
N PHE A 223 -0.97 15.73 -0.39
CA PHE A 223 -0.23 16.92 0.07
C PHE A 223 -0.16 18.00 -1.01
N GLU A 224 -0.10 17.64 -2.29
CA GLU A 224 -0.27 18.58 -3.41
C GLU A 224 -1.60 19.36 -3.38
N LEU A 225 -2.64 18.79 -2.76
CA LEU A 225 -3.96 19.43 -2.63
C LEU A 225 -4.07 20.35 -1.40
N ILE A 226 -3.11 20.27 -0.47
CA ILE A 226 -3.05 21.13 0.70
C ILE A 226 -2.43 22.46 0.28
N LYS A 227 -3.29 23.45 0.02
CA LYS A 227 -2.88 24.79 -0.43
C LYS A 227 -1.91 25.51 0.52
N HIS A 228 -1.94 25.17 1.81
CA HIS A 228 -1.09 25.77 2.84
C HIS A 228 -0.56 24.69 3.78
N PHE A 229 0.71 24.36 3.61
CA PHE A 229 1.45 23.53 4.55
C PHE A 229 1.98 24.42 5.69
N LEU A 230 1.68 24.04 6.94
CA LEU A 230 2.02 24.82 8.16
C LEU A 230 1.55 26.29 8.13
N PRO A 231 0.24 26.56 8.06
CA PRO A 231 -0.23 27.93 8.18
C PRO A 231 0.13 28.45 9.57
N ARG A 232 1.10 29.37 9.62
CA ARG A 232 1.62 30.07 10.82
C ARG A 232 2.71 29.33 11.63
N ALA A 233 3.45 28.40 11.03
CA ALA A 233 4.79 28.08 11.53
C ALA A 233 5.82 29.11 11.04
#